data_AF-A0A4U6VS83-F1
#
_entry.id   AF-A0A4U6VS83-F1
#
_cell.length_a   1.000
_cell.length_b   1.000
_cell.length_c   1.000
_cell.angle_alpha   90.00
_cell.angle_beta   90.00
_cell.angle_gamma   90.00
#
_symmetry.space_group_name_H-M   'P 1'
#
loop_
_entity.id
_entity.type
_entity.pdbx_description
1 polymer ?
#
loop_
_entity_poly.entity_id
_entity_poly.type
_entity_poly.pdbx_seq_one_letter_code
_entity_poly.pdbx_strand_id
1 'polypeptide(L)'
;MERQEFERKESQLEASNKTLRANLQELKGRKAKLRSQVQDFTLSHYHLAEENEQLKVRAQTAEAHVQAMEQKYTDQKGKWCEFGVWLVEMSVSSRKQHFLRVAEQRKLRELTDATQVVANAVDLPKEGVEACPLVERLRDAPAKVAGLAKTICKQVLAVVKSYYTRADLAAAAGGIAQNCSDESYSQYLDEAEPIAVKMTEFITLEEK
;
A
#
# COMPACT_ATOMS: atom_id res chain seq x y z
N MET A 1 100.63 72.34 47.07
CA MET A 1 99.92 71.83 45.87
C MET A 1 99.22 70.51 46.17
N GLU A 2 99.90 69.54 46.81
CA GLU A 2 99.38 68.18 47.07
C GLU A 2 98.13 68.11 47.97
N ARG A 3 98.02 68.96 49.00
CA ARG A 3 96.84 68.99 49.90
C ARG A 3 95.55 69.39 49.18
N GLN A 4 95.62 70.35 48.26
CA GLN A 4 94.47 70.78 47.46
C GLN A 4 94.05 69.71 46.43
N GLU A 5 95.00 68.93 45.91
CA GLU A 5 94.68 67.81 45.01
C GLU A 5 94.04 66.63 45.76
N PHE A 6 94.49 66.37 46.98
CA PHE A 6 93.87 65.36 47.85
C PHE A 6 92.42 65.73 48.20
N GLU A 7 92.19 66.97 48.67
CA GLU A 7 90.84 67.48 48.99
C GLU A 7 89.91 67.48 47.77
N ARG A 8 90.43 67.75 46.57
CA ARG A 8 89.67 67.64 45.30
C ARG A 8 89.29 66.19 44.99
N LYS A 9 90.23 65.24 45.13
CA LYS A 9 89.96 63.81 44.89
C LYS A 9 88.97 63.25 45.91
N GLU A 10 89.09 63.66 47.16
CA GLU A 10 88.14 63.31 48.23
C GLU A 10 86.73 63.83 47.93
N SER A 11 86.62 65.12 47.58
CA SER A 11 85.34 65.73 47.16
C SER A 11 84.74 65.04 45.92
N GLN A 12 85.58 64.64 44.96
CA GLN A 12 85.15 63.92 43.76
C GLN A 12 84.67 62.49 44.08
N LEU A 13 85.35 61.80 44.99
CA LEU A 13 84.94 60.48 45.47
C LEU A 13 83.63 60.56 46.26
N GLU A 14 83.45 61.56 47.12
CA GLU A 14 82.20 61.79 47.84
C GLU A 14 81.03 62.07 46.89
N ALA A 15 81.24 62.94 45.89
CA ALA A 15 80.24 63.22 44.85
C ALA A 15 79.88 61.95 44.06
N SER A 16 80.87 61.15 43.67
CA SER A 16 80.66 59.88 42.98
C SER A 16 79.91 58.87 43.86
N ASN A 17 80.24 58.78 45.15
CA ASN A 17 79.56 57.87 46.10
C ASN A 17 78.09 58.28 46.28
N LYS A 18 77.81 59.58 46.37
CA LYS A 18 76.45 60.12 46.46
C LYS A 18 75.62 59.78 45.21
N THR A 19 76.18 59.96 44.03
CA THR A 19 75.53 59.60 42.75
C THR A 19 75.27 58.10 42.66
N LEU A 20 76.24 57.26 43.03
CA LEU A 20 76.07 55.80 43.04
C LEU A 20 74.95 55.37 44.00
N ARG A 21 74.84 55.99 45.18
CA ARG A 21 73.74 55.73 46.13
C ARG A 21 72.38 56.13 45.55
N ALA A 22 72.29 57.28 44.88
CA ALA A 22 71.06 57.75 44.24
C ALA A 22 70.62 56.79 43.13
N ASN A 23 71.54 56.40 42.24
CA ASN A 23 71.28 55.42 41.17
C ASN A 23 70.85 54.07 41.73
N LEU A 24 71.46 53.62 42.84
CA LEU A 24 71.08 52.36 43.49
C LEU A 24 69.66 52.42 44.07
N GLN A 25 69.24 53.55 44.63
CA GLN A 25 67.85 53.73 45.10
C GLN A 25 66.86 53.78 43.93
N GLU A 26 67.20 54.47 42.85
CA GLU A 26 66.35 54.52 41.65
C GLU A 26 66.19 53.12 41.03
N LEU A 27 67.28 52.37 40.87
CA LEU A 27 67.24 51.00 40.35
C LEU A 27 66.43 50.07 41.25
N LYS A 28 66.50 50.24 42.58
CA LYS A 28 65.62 49.50 43.50
C LYS A 28 64.14 49.82 43.26
N GLY A 29 63.80 51.10 43.08
CA GLY A 29 62.44 51.53 42.76
C GLY A 29 61.94 50.96 41.43
N ARG A 30 62.76 51.04 40.37
CA ARG A 30 62.47 50.44 39.06
C ARG A 30 62.29 48.93 39.15
N LYS A 31 63.17 48.23 39.88
CA LYS A 31 63.08 46.77 40.12
C LYS A 31 61.79 46.39 40.85
N ALA A 32 61.37 47.16 41.85
CA ALA A 32 60.11 46.94 42.56
C ALA A 32 58.90 47.13 41.62
N LYS A 33 58.90 48.18 40.81
CA LYS A 33 57.85 48.44 39.81
C LYS A 33 57.75 47.32 38.77
N LEU A 34 58.88 46.92 38.19
CA LEU A 34 58.94 45.80 37.25
C LEU A 34 58.44 44.49 37.88
N ARG A 35 58.79 44.23 39.15
CA ARG A 35 58.30 43.05 39.87
C ARG A 35 56.77 43.06 40.01
N SER A 36 56.18 44.19 40.36
CA SER A 36 54.71 44.33 40.44
C SER A 36 54.07 44.03 39.09
N GLN A 37 54.59 44.63 38.01
CA GLN A 37 54.06 44.40 36.67
C GLN A 37 54.16 42.93 36.24
N VAL A 38 55.27 42.27 36.53
CA VAL A 38 55.42 40.82 36.25
C VAL A 38 54.38 40.01 37.02
N GLN A 39 54.09 40.37 38.27
CA GLN A 39 53.03 39.70 39.05
C GLN A 39 51.64 39.94 38.43
N ASP A 40 51.32 41.18 38.04
CA ASP A 40 50.05 41.52 37.40
C ASP A 40 49.88 40.76 36.08
N PHE A 41 50.92 40.71 35.24
CA PHE A 41 50.91 39.92 34.01
C PHE A 41 50.76 38.42 34.27
N THR A 42 51.40 37.91 35.32
CA THR A 42 51.29 36.50 35.70
C THR A 42 49.86 36.15 36.09
N LEU A 43 49.21 36.99 36.91
CA LEU A 43 47.81 36.80 37.31
C LEU A 43 46.87 36.88 36.09
N SER A 44 47.09 37.85 35.20
CA SER A 44 46.32 37.99 33.97
C SER A 44 46.46 36.76 33.06
N HIS A 45 47.66 36.21 32.93
CA HIS A 45 47.91 35.00 32.14
C HIS A 45 47.16 33.78 32.71
N TYR A 46 47.12 33.62 34.03
CA TYR A 46 46.35 32.54 34.65
C TYR A 46 44.84 32.68 34.39
N HIS A 47 44.29 33.89 34.51
CA HIS A 47 42.87 34.13 34.22
C HIS A 47 42.54 33.82 32.74
N LEU A 48 43.36 34.28 31.80
CA LEU A 48 43.16 34.01 30.38
C LEU A 48 43.27 32.50 30.06
N ALA A 49 44.15 31.78 30.75
CA ALA A 49 44.24 30.32 30.61
C ALA A 49 42.96 29.63 31.10
N GLU A 50 42.39 30.07 32.21
CA GLU A 50 41.13 29.55 32.72
C GLU A 50 39.96 29.83 31.77
N GLU A 51 39.84 31.05 31.25
CA GLU A 51 38.82 31.41 30.25
C GLU A 51 38.94 30.57 28.97
N ASN A 52 40.18 30.34 28.50
CA ASN A 52 40.40 29.48 27.33
C ASN A 52 39.96 28.03 27.58
N GLU A 53 40.24 27.46 28.75
CA GLU A 53 39.75 26.13 29.10
C GLU A 53 38.22 26.10 29.19
N GLN A 54 37.58 27.13 29.78
CA GLN A 54 36.13 27.23 29.80
C GLN A 54 35.53 27.33 28.39
N LEU A 55 36.13 28.15 27.51
CA LEU A 55 35.68 28.29 26.12
C LEU A 55 35.84 26.99 25.35
N LYS A 56 36.92 26.25 25.59
CA LYS A 56 37.15 24.93 24.98
C LYS A 56 36.08 23.93 25.39
N VAL A 57 35.72 23.87 26.67
CA VAL A 57 34.63 23.01 27.15
C VAL A 57 33.28 23.42 26.53
N ARG A 58 33.01 24.73 26.42
CA ARG A 58 31.80 25.24 25.77
C ARG A 58 31.74 24.90 24.29
N ALA A 59 32.87 25.02 23.57
CA ALA A 59 32.98 24.64 22.17
C ALA A 59 32.70 23.14 21.97
N GLN A 60 33.31 22.27 22.78
CA GLN A 60 33.05 20.82 22.73
C GLN A 60 31.59 20.48 23.03
N THR A 61 30.97 21.17 24.00
CA THR A 61 29.56 20.99 24.33
C THR A 61 28.67 21.43 23.16
N ALA A 62 28.98 22.56 22.53
CA ALA A 62 28.25 23.04 21.35
C ALA A 62 28.40 22.09 20.16
N GLU A 63 29.59 21.56 19.91
CA GLU A 63 29.85 20.55 18.88
C GLU A 63 29.03 19.27 19.12
N ALA A 64 29.01 18.77 20.37
CA ALA A 64 28.20 17.62 20.73
C ALA A 64 26.70 17.87 20.51
N HIS A 65 26.21 19.08 20.82
CA HIS A 65 24.83 19.45 20.53
C HIS A 65 24.54 19.50 19.03
N VAL A 66 25.44 20.05 18.22
CA VAL A 66 25.28 20.08 16.75
C VAL A 66 25.23 18.66 16.19
N GLN A 67 26.16 17.78 16.57
CA GLN A 67 26.16 16.38 16.14
C GLN A 67 24.86 15.65 16.53
N ALA A 68 24.38 15.86 17.76
CA ALA A 68 23.12 15.28 18.22
C ALA A 68 21.90 15.79 17.41
N MET A 69 21.92 17.06 16.99
CA MET A 69 20.87 17.60 16.13
C MET A 69 20.94 17.03 14.71
N GLU A 70 22.14 16.91 14.14
CA GLU A 70 22.34 16.30 12.81
C GLU A 70 21.83 14.85 12.78
N GLN A 71 22.18 14.06 13.80
CA GLN A 71 21.71 12.68 13.91
C GLN A 71 20.18 12.60 14.02
N LYS A 72 19.55 13.47 14.81
CA LYS A 72 18.09 13.54 14.89
C LYS A 72 17.44 13.88 13.55
N TYR A 73 18.04 14.80 12.79
CA TYR A 73 17.55 15.18 11.48
C TYR A 73 17.66 14.01 10.48
N THR A 74 18.78 13.27 10.47
CA THR A 74 18.96 12.10 9.60
C THR A 74 17.98 10.99 9.95
N ASP A 75 17.78 10.71 11.24
CA ASP A 75 16.83 9.69 11.71
C ASP A 75 15.40 10.05 11.33
N GLN A 76 15.01 11.32 11.52
CA GLN A 76 13.69 11.80 11.16
C GLN A 76 13.47 11.69 9.65
N LYS A 77 14.47 12.10 8.84
CA LYS A 77 14.43 11.96 7.40
C LYS A 77 14.28 10.50 6.96
N GLY A 78 14.99 9.57 7.60
CA GLY A 78 14.85 8.12 7.37
C GLY A 78 13.42 7.63 7.59
N LYS A 79 12.82 8.01 8.73
CA LYS A 79 11.40 7.68 9.04
C LYS A 79 10.42 8.22 8.00
N TRP A 80 10.62 9.46 7.54
CA TRP A 80 9.78 10.04 6.49
C TRP A 80 9.91 9.29 5.16
N CYS A 81 11.11 8.86 4.79
CA CYS A 81 11.33 8.04 3.61
C CYS A 81 10.64 6.67 3.72
N GLU A 82 10.78 5.98 4.86
CA GLU A 82 10.10 4.69 5.11
C GLU A 82 8.58 4.83 5.05
N PHE A 83 8.02 5.87 5.68
CA PHE A 83 6.58 6.15 5.61
C PHE A 83 6.11 6.41 4.16
N GLY A 84 6.92 7.15 3.38
CA GLY A 84 6.65 7.38 1.96
C GLY A 84 6.62 6.09 1.14
N VAL A 85 7.58 5.19 1.36
CA VAL A 85 7.61 3.86 0.70
C VAL A 85 6.38 3.03 1.08
N TRP A 86 6.04 2.97 2.37
CA TRP A 86 4.87 2.25 2.87
C TRP A 86 3.56 2.73 2.23
N LEU A 87 3.36 4.06 2.11
CA LEU A 87 2.18 4.62 1.45
C LEU A 87 2.07 4.21 -0.02
N VAL A 88 3.20 4.16 -0.74
CA VAL A 88 3.24 3.73 -2.15
C VAL A 88 2.89 2.24 -2.26
N GLU A 89 3.51 1.39 -1.45
CA GLU A 89 3.23 -0.06 -1.43
C GLU A 89 1.77 -0.35 -1.09
N MET A 90 1.20 0.35 -0.10
CA MET A 90 -0.20 0.22 0.27
C MET A 90 -1.11 0.66 -0.88
N SER A 91 -0.79 1.77 -1.54
CA SER A 91 -1.56 2.26 -2.70
C SER A 91 -1.51 1.29 -3.89
N VAL A 92 -0.35 0.68 -4.18
CA VAL A 92 -0.22 -0.34 -5.23
C VAL A 92 -1.01 -1.59 -4.89
N SER A 93 -0.91 -2.06 -3.64
CA SER A 93 -1.63 -3.24 -3.15
C SER A 93 -3.15 -3.03 -3.17
N SER A 94 -3.64 -1.89 -2.69
CA SER A 94 -5.06 -1.53 -2.74
C SER A 94 -5.57 -1.43 -4.18
N ARG A 95 -4.80 -0.82 -5.10
CA ARG A 95 -5.18 -0.78 -6.53
C ARG A 95 -5.27 -2.17 -7.15
N LYS A 96 -4.31 -3.05 -6.85
CA LYS A 96 -4.34 -4.44 -7.33
C LYS A 96 -5.57 -5.18 -6.82
N GLN A 97 -5.88 -5.07 -5.52
CA GLN A 97 -7.09 -5.68 -4.96
C GLN A 97 -8.37 -5.11 -5.57
N HIS A 98 -8.46 -3.79 -5.71
CA HIS A 98 -9.60 -3.14 -6.31
C HIS A 98 -9.83 -3.61 -7.75
N PHE A 99 -8.76 -3.68 -8.55
CA PHE A 99 -8.83 -4.19 -9.93
C PHE A 99 -9.35 -5.62 -9.99
N LEU A 100 -8.82 -6.52 -9.15
CA LEU A 100 -9.28 -7.90 -9.09
C LEU A 100 -10.76 -8.00 -8.69
N ARG A 101 -11.19 -7.23 -7.68
CA ARG A 101 -12.60 -7.17 -7.26
C ARG A 101 -13.53 -6.67 -8.37
N VAL A 102 -13.14 -5.61 -9.08
CA VAL A 102 -13.92 -5.08 -10.20
C VAL A 102 -14.03 -6.11 -11.32
N ALA A 103 -12.94 -6.80 -11.64
CA ALA A 103 -12.94 -7.86 -12.65
C ALA A 103 -13.83 -9.04 -12.25
N GLU A 104 -13.81 -9.46 -10.99
CA GLU A 104 -14.67 -10.53 -10.47
C GLU A 104 -16.14 -10.11 -10.45
N GLN A 105 -16.46 -8.91 -9.98
CA GLN A 105 -17.82 -8.36 -10.02
C GLN A 105 -18.36 -8.25 -11.45
N ARG A 106 -17.51 -7.89 -12.41
CA ARG A 106 -17.88 -7.85 -13.83
C ARG A 106 -18.27 -9.23 -14.32
N LYS A 107 -17.46 -10.26 -14.05
CA LYS A 107 -17.77 -11.64 -14.42
C LYS A 107 -19.07 -12.14 -13.78
N LEU A 108 -19.29 -11.85 -12.50
CA LEU A 108 -20.52 -12.22 -11.80
C LEU A 108 -21.75 -11.51 -12.38
N ARG A 109 -21.61 -10.24 -12.76
CA ARG A 109 -22.68 -9.48 -13.43
C ARG A 109 -23.00 -10.07 -14.79
N GLU A 110 -21.99 -10.31 -15.63
CA GLU A 110 -22.17 -10.93 -16.95
C GLU A 110 -22.86 -12.30 -16.84
N LEU A 111 -22.47 -13.12 -15.85
CA LEU A 111 -23.11 -14.40 -15.57
C LEU A 111 -24.56 -14.23 -15.11
N THR A 112 -24.81 -13.29 -14.20
CA THR A 112 -26.15 -12.98 -13.66
C THR A 112 -27.08 -12.50 -14.77
N ASP A 113 -26.60 -11.63 -15.65
CA ASP A 113 -27.36 -11.13 -16.81
C ASP A 113 -27.72 -12.28 -17.75
N ALA A 114 -26.74 -13.14 -18.10
CA ALA A 114 -26.98 -14.32 -18.94
C ALA A 114 -27.98 -15.30 -18.32
N THR A 115 -27.87 -15.56 -17.02
CA THR A 115 -28.82 -16.45 -16.32
C THR A 115 -30.21 -15.83 -16.17
N GLN A 116 -30.31 -14.50 -16.02
CA GLN A 116 -31.60 -13.81 -15.97
C GLN A 116 -32.39 -13.99 -17.27
N VAL A 117 -31.72 -13.98 -18.42
CA VAL A 117 -32.34 -14.27 -19.73
C VAL A 117 -32.92 -15.68 -19.75
N VAL A 118 -32.16 -16.69 -19.32
CA VAL A 118 -32.63 -18.08 -19.27
C VAL A 118 -33.80 -18.24 -18.31
N ALA A 119 -33.72 -17.66 -17.11
CA ALA A 119 -34.80 -17.73 -16.13
C ALA A 119 -36.11 -17.10 -16.66
N ASN A 120 -36.02 -15.99 -17.40
CA ASN A 120 -37.18 -15.36 -18.01
C ASN A 120 -37.78 -16.16 -19.16
N ALA A 121 -36.96 -16.92 -19.91
CA ALA A 121 -37.43 -17.78 -20.99
C ALA A 121 -38.22 -19.00 -20.47
N VAL A 122 -37.81 -19.54 -19.31
CA VAL A 122 -38.47 -20.71 -18.70
C VAL A 122 -39.68 -20.33 -17.84
N ASP A 123 -39.61 -19.18 -17.18
CA ASP A 123 -40.59 -18.74 -16.20
C ASP A 123 -40.73 -17.22 -16.25
N LEU A 124 -41.72 -16.74 -17.02
CA LEU A 124 -41.97 -15.30 -17.13
C LEU A 124 -42.43 -14.73 -15.78
N PRO A 125 -41.87 -13.60 -15.34
CA PRO A 125 -42.38 -12.87 -14.19
C PRO A 125 -43.86 -12.52 -14.41
N LYS A 126 -44.72 -12.89 -13.48
CA LYS A 126 -46.15 -12.54 -13.51
C LYS A 126 -46.32 -11.13 -12.97
N GLU A 127 -47.01 -10.25 -13.71
CA GLU A 127 -47.32 -8.89 -13.23
C GLU A 127 -48.11 -8.94 -11.92
N GLY A 128 -47.64 -8.21 -10.90
CA GLY A 128 -48.31 -8.10 -9.59
C GLY A 128 -47.91 -9.14 -8.53
N VAL A 129 -47.00 -10.07 -8.84
CA VAL A 129 -46.45 -11.04 -7.86
C VAL A 129 -44.99 -10.69 -7.59
N GLU A 130 -44.55 -10.70 -6.31
CA GLU A 130 -43.14 -10.54 -5.99
C GLU A 130 -42.29 -11.58 -6.74
N ALA A 131 -41.25 -11.10 -7.42
CA ALA A 131 -40.39 -11.95 -8.21
C ALA A 131 -39.54 -12.84 -7.29
N CYS A 132 -39.66 -14.16 -7.45
CA CYS A 132 -38.77 -15.10 -6.76
C CYS A 132 -37.30 -14.79 -7.07
N PRO A 133 -36.37 -15.01 -6.11
CA PRO A 133 -34.94 -14.82 -6.33
C PRO A 133 -34.45 -15.58 -7.55
N LEU A 134 -33.54 -14.99 -8.33
CA LEU A 134 -33.01 -15.59 -9.56
C LEU A 134 -32.45 -17.00 -9.34
N VAL A 135 -31.76 -17.22 -8.22
CA VAL A 135 -31.19 -18.53 -7.86
C VAL A 135 -32.26 -19.62 -7.71
N GLU A 136 -33.38 -19.31 -7.05
CA GLU A 136 -34.48 -20.27 -6.87
C GLU A 136 -35.17 -20.55 -8.20
N ARG A 137 -35.40 -19.52 -9.03
CA ARG A 137 -35.96 -19.69 -10.38
C ARG A 137 -35.07 -20.58 -11.27
N LEU A 138 -33.75 -20.42 -11.18
CA LEU A 138 -32.79 -21.25 -11.92
C LEU A 138 -32.72 -22.68 -11.38
N ARG A 139 -32.88 -22.89 -10.07
CA ARG A 139 -32.97 -24.24 -9.48
C ARG A 139 -34.19 -25.00 -9.99
N ASP A 140 -35.32 -24.32 -10.11
CA ASP A 140 -36.58 -24.91 -10.59
C ASP A 140 -36.67 -24.98 -12.13
N ALA A 141 -35.84 -24.22 -12.84
CA ALA A 141 -35.90 -24.09 -14.29
C ALA A 141 -35.80 -25.45 -15.02
N PRO A 142 -34.89 -26.38 -14.69
CA PRO A 142 -34.84 -27.69 -15.34
C PRO A 142 -36.14 -28.48 -15.23
N ALA A 143 -36.78 -28.48 -14.05
CA ALA A 143 -38.04 -29.17 -13.83
C ALA A 143 -39.18 -28.52 -14.64
N LYS A 144 -39.21 -27.18 -14.70
CA LYS A 144 -40.19 -26.45 -15.52
C LYS A 144 -40.00 -26.72 -17.01
N VAL A 145 -38.76 -26.73 -17.51
CA VAL A 145 -38.44 -27.08 -18.92
C VAL A 145 -38.90 -28.50 -19.24
N ALA A 146 -38.61 -29.48 -18.38
CA ALA A 146 -39.07 -30.85 -18.57
C ALA A 146 -40.61 -30.95 -18.61
N GLY A 147 -41.30 -30.19 -17.75
CA GLY A 147 -42.76 -30.08 -17.75
C GLY A 147 -43.32 -29.48 -19.03
N LEU A 148 -42.71 -28.40 -19.54
CA LEU A 148 -43.08 -27.77 -20.81
C LEU A 148 -42.88 -28.73 -21.98
N ALA A 149 -41.73 -29.41 -22.07
CA ALA A 149 -41.45 -30.39 -23.12
C ALA A 149 -42.51 -31.51 -23.12
N LYS A 150 -42.83 -32.08 -21.96
CA LYS A 150 -43.90 -33.08 -21.83
C LYS A 150 -45.26 -32.56 -22.29
N THR A 151 -45.57 -31.31 -21.99
CA THR A 151 -46.83 -30.66 -22.39
C THR A 151 -46.90 -30.47 -23.90
N ILE A 152 -45.81 -29.97 -24.51
CA ILE A 152 -45.71 -29.78 -25.96
C ILE A 152 -45.83 -31.13 -26.68
N CYS A 153 -45.10 -32.16 -26.26
CA CYS A 153 -45.19 -33.49 -26.87
C CYS A 153 -46.62 -34.04 -26.80
N LYS A 154 -47.33 -33.87 -25.67
CA LYS A 154 -48.75 -34.26 -25.56
C LYS A 154 -49.65 -33.46 -26.48
N GLN A 155 -49.43 -32.15 -26.62
CA GLN A 155 -50.21 -31.30 -27.54
C GLN A 155 -50.00 -31.73 -28.98
N VAL A 156 -48.75 -31.97 -29.40
CA VAL A 156 -48.43 -32.48 -30.75
C VAL A 156 -49.11 -33.83 -30.99
N LEU A 157 -49.02 -34.77 -30.06
CA LEU A 157 -49.69 -36.07 -30.18
C LEU A 157 -51.23 -35.92 -30.25
N ALA A 158 -51.81 -34.98 -29.51
CA ALA A 158 -53.24 -34.70 -29.58
C ALA A 158 -53.66 -34.15 -30.96
N VAL A 159 -52.84 -33.28 -31.55
CA VAL A 159 -53.02 -32.79 -32.93
C VAL A 159 -52.91 -33.95 -33.92
N VAL A 160 -51.90 -34.81 -33.81
CA VAL A 160 -51.78 -36.00 -34.69
C VAL A 160 -53.00 -36.92 -34.56
N LYS A 161 -53.49 -37.14 -33.34
CA LYS A 161 -54.67 -37.98 -33.07
C LYS A 161 -55.96 -37.40 -33.66
N SER A 162 -56.09 -36.07 -33.77
CA SER A 162 -57.28 -35.44 -34.37
C SER A 162 -57.37 -35.70 -35.87
N TYR A 163 -56.23 -35.73 -36.58
CA TYR A 163 -56.17 -36.11 -38.00
C TYR A 163 -56.25 -37.64 -38.20
N TYR A 164 -55.70 -38.43 -37.27
CA TYR A 164 -55.60 -39.88 -37.39
C TYR A 164 -56.26 -40.60 -36.22
N THR A 165 -57.60 -40.60 -36.20
CA THR A 165 -58.40 -41.17 -35.09
C THR A 165 -58.12 -42.65 -34.81
N ARG A 166 -57.72 -43.43 -35.82
CA ARG A 166 -57.38 -44.86 -35.70
C ARG A 166 -55.94 -45.15 -35.27
N ALA A 167 -55.04 -44.17 -35.26
CA ALA A 167 -53.65 -44.40 -34.87
C ALA A 167 -53.54 -44.68 -33.36
N ASP A 168 -52.93 -45.79 -32.96
CA ASP A 168 -52.64 -46.05 -31.55
C ASP A 168 -51.35 -45.30 -31.16
N LEU A 169 -51.52 -44.21 -30.42
CA LEU A 169 -50.43 -43.37 -29.95
C LEU A 169 -50.12 -43.64 -28.47
N ALA A 170 -50.67 -44.70 -27.87
CA ALA A 170 -50.50 -44.98 -26.43
C ALA A 170 -49.02 -45.17 -26.06
N ALA A 171 -48.24 -45.87 -26.90
CA ALA A 171 -46.80 -46.06 -26.71
C ALA A 171 -46.02 -44.73 -26.78
N ALA A 172 -46.34 -43.86 -27.76
CA ALA A 172 -45.71 -42.55 -27.91
C ALA A 172 -46.11 -41.57 -26.78
N ALA A 173 -47.35 -41.66 -26.27
CA ALA A 173 -47.84 -40.82 -25.18
C ALA A 173 -47.30 -41.22 -23.80
N GLY A 174 -47.00 -42.50 -23.60
CA GLY A 174 -46.34 -43.02 -22.39
C GLY A 174 -44.88 -42.55 -22.26
N GLY A 175 -44.24 -42.28 -23.40
CA GLY A 175 -42.85 -41.87 -23.46
C GLY A 175 -41.89 -43.00 -23.08
N ILE A 176 -40.62 -42.64 -22.94
CA ILE A 176 -39.55 -43.59 -22.64
C ILE A 176 -39.38 -43.71 -21.12
N ALA A 177 -39.18 -44.93 -20.63
CA ALA A 177 -38.97 -45.17 -19.21
C ALA A 177 -37.72 -44.44 -18.70
N GLN A 178 -37.76 -43.91 -17.48
CA GLN A 178 -36.64 -43.15 -16.88
C GLN A 178 -35.35 -43.97 -16.74
N ASN A 179 -35.46 -45.30 -16.80
CA ASN A 179 -34.36 -46.26 -16.66
C ASN A 179 -34.14 -47.05 -17.96
N CYS A 180 -34.51 -46.49 -19.11
CA CYS A 180 -34.32 -47.14 -20.41
C CYS A 180 -32.83 -47.37 -20.65
N SER A 181 -32.43 -48.61 -20.98
CA SER A 181 -31.05 -48.87 -21.41
C SER A 181 -30.81 -48.32 -22.81
N ASP A 182 -29.56 -48.06 -23.17
CA ASP A 182 -29.22 -47.55 -24.50
C ASP A 182 -29.71 -48.49 -25.62
N GLU A 183 -29.71 -49.81 -25.40
CA GLU A 183 -30.26 -50.78 -26.37
C GLU A 183 -31.78 -50.67 -26.50
N SER A 184 -32.48 -50.48 -25.37
CA SER A 184 -33.95 -50.31 -25.36
C SER A 184 -34.38 -48.97 -25.96
N TYR A 185 -33.54 -47.94 -25.78
CA TYR A 185 -33.73 -46.63 -26.40
C TYR A 185 -33.51 -46.70 -27.91
N SER A 186 -32.47 -47.41 -28.36
CA SER A 186 -32.21 -47.64 -29.79
C SER A 186 -33.38 -48.37 -30.46
N GLN A 187 -33.91 -49.43 -29.84
CA GLN A 187 -35.09 -50.14 -30.37
C GLN A 187 -36.33 -49.23 -30.46
N TYR A 188 -36.56 -48.38 -29.45
CA TYR A 188 -37.64 -47.40 -29.50
C TYR A 188 -37.47 -46.41 -30.65
N LEU A 189 -36.24 -45.96 -30.93
CA LEU A 189 -35.97 -45.09 -32.08
C LEU A 189 -36.24 -45.80 -33.40
N ASP A 190 -35.82 -47.06 -33.55
CA ASP A 190 -36.07 -47.86 -34.76
C ASP A 190 -37.58 -48.04 -35.01
N GLU A 191 -38.39 -48.19 -33.95
CA GLU A 191 -39.85 -48.29 -34.03
C GLU A 191 -40.54 -46.94 -34.31
N ALA A 192 -40.00 -45.85 -33.77
CA ALA A 192 -40.55 -44.51 -33.91
C ALA A 192 -40.15 -43.83 -35.24
N GLU A 193 -39.01 -44.20 -35.82
CA GLU A 193 -38.46 -43.65 -37.07
C GLU A 193 -39.43 -43.72 -38.26
N PRO A 194 -40.06 -44.86 -38.61
CA PRO A 194 -41.00 -44.93 -39.73
C PRO A 194 -42.27 -44.08 -39.51
N ILE A 195 -42.64 -43.81 -38.27
CA ILE A 195 -43.75 -42.91 -37.93
C ILE A 195 -43.33 -41.46 -38.16
N ALA A 196 -42.13 -41.08 -37.71
CA ALA A 196 -41.57 -39.75 -37.89
C ALA A 196 -41.30 -39.42 -39.38
N VAL A 197 -40.80 -40.38 -40.16
CA VAL A 197 -40.58 -40.25 -41.61
C VAL A 197 -41.91 -40.02 -42.34
N LYS A 198 -42.95 -40.82 -42.04
CA LYS A 198 -44.28 -40.58 -42.63
C LYS A 198 -44.83 -39.21 -42.24
N MET A 199 -44.66 -38.78 -40.99
CA MET A 199 -45.12 -37.46 -40.56
C MET A 199 -44.41 -36.31 -41.29
N THR A 200 -43.11 -36.44 -41.56
CA THR A 200 -42.35 -35.41 -42.30
C THR A 200 -42.75 -35.32 -43.76
N GLU A 201 -43.06 -36.44 -44.42
CA GLU A 201 -43.62 -36.45 -45.78
C GLU A 201 -44.92 -35.64 -45.90
N PHE A 202 -45.76 -35.62 -44.85
CA PHE A 202 -46.99 -34.82 -44.82
C PHE A 202 -46.78 -33.34 -44.52
N ILE A 203 -45.79 -32.99 -43.68
CA ILE A 203 -45.50 -31.58 -43.35
C ILE A 203 -44.90 -30.86 -44.55
N THR A 204 -44.14 -31.56 -45.40
CA THR A 204 -43.61 -31.01 -46.66
C THR A 204 -44.66 -30.87 -47.78
N LEU A 205 -45.93 -31.24 -47.56
CA LEU A 205 -47.00 -31.11 -48.56
C LEU A 205 -47.79 -29.79 -48.49
N GLU A 206 -47.47 -28.86 -47.58
CA GLU A 206 -48.08 -27.52 -47.48
C GLU A 206 -47.16 -26.36 -47.93
N GLU A 207 -46.20 -26.60 -48.83
CA GLU A 207 -45.71 -25.54 -49.72
C GLU A 207 -46.48 -25.58 -51.05
N LYS A 208 -47.72 -25.08 -51.03
CA LYS A 208 -48.45 -24.68 -52.25
C LYS A 208 -49.41 -23.53 -51.99
#